data_AF-A0A3F2V9E0-F1
#
_entry.id   AF-A0A3F2V9E0-F1
#
_cell.length_a   1.000
_cell.length_b   1.000
_cell.length_c   1.000
_cell.angle_alpha   90.00
_cell.angle_beta   90.00
_cell.angle_gamma   90.00
#
_symmetry.space_group_name_H-M   'P 1'
#
loop_
_entity.id
_entity.type
_entity.pdbx_description
1 polymer ?
#
loop_
_entity_poly.entity_id
_entity_poly.type
_entity_poly.pdbx_seq_one_letter_code
_entity_poly.pdbx_strand_id
1 'polypeptide(L)'
;MPQDSLKDAVAELRSRLDKDGQFQAEDKEALHALAVRVELMMNESREHWEEGVMDELEKRVIQYEEEHPVMARVISQIITTLNGIGL
;
A
#
# COMPACT_ATOMS: atom_id res chain seq x y z
N MET A 1 15.92 -7.50 -1.70
CA MET A 1 16.25 -6.06 -1.92
C MET A 1 15.03 -5.22 -1.55
N PRO A 2 15.13 -3.89 -1.35
CA PRO A 2 13.99 -3.04 -1.00
C PRO A 2 12.80 -3.19 -1.97
N GLN A 3 13.07 -3.37 -3.26
CA GLN A 3 12.03 -3.67 -4.27
C GLN A 3 11.31 -5.01 -4.03
N ASP A 4 12.03 -6.08 -3.64
CA ASP A 4 11.41 -7.37 -3.33
C ASP A 4 10.51 -7.24 -2.09
N SER A 5 10.99 -6.54 -1.06
CA SER A 5 10.20 -6.29 0.17
C SER A 5 8.95 -5.47 -0.10
N LEU A 6 9.02 -4.49 -1.01
CA LEU A 6 7.86 -3.71 -1.44
C LEU A 6 6.86 -4.59 -2.19
N LYS A 7 7.35 -5.45 -3.09
CA LYS A 7 6.54 -6.41 -3.84
C LYS A 7 5.81 -7.37 -2.90
N ASP A 8 6.50 -7.91 -1.92
CA ASP A 8 5.93 -8.81 -0.91
C ASP A 8 4.86 -8.10 -0.07
N ALA A 9 5.12 -6.85 0.33
CA ALA A 9 4.16 -6.06 1.10
C ALA A 9 2.89 -5.73 0.30
N VAL A 10 3.01 -5.41 -0.99
CA VAL A 10 1.85 -5.16 -1.87
C VAL A 10 1.09 -6.45 -2.18
N ALA A 11 1.78 -7.58 -2.36
CA ALA A 11 1.14 -8.87 -2.52
C ALA A 11 0.35 -9.28 -1.26
N GLU A 12 0.90 -9.02 -0.09
CA GLU A 12 0.23 -9.24 1.19
C GLU A 12 -1.00 -8.33 1.36
N LEU A 13 -0.90 -7.06 0.97
CA LEU A 13 -2.02 -6.12 0.95
C LEU A 13 -3.19 -6.67 0.14
N ARG A 14 -2.93 -7.13 -1.10
CA ARG A 14 -3.95 -7.74 -1.96
C ARG A 14 -4.54 -9.02 -1.38
N SER A 15 -3.69 -9.92 -0.87
CA SER A 15 -4.17 -11.17 -0.27
C SER A 15 -5.12 -10.91 0.89
N ARG A 16 -4.89 -9.85 1.66
CA ARG A 16 -5.77 -9.44 2.77
C ARG A 16 -7.06 -8.84 2.27
N LEU A 17 -7.04 -7.98 1.25
CA LEU A 17 -8.26 -7.43 0.64
C LEU A 17 -9.19 -8.53 0.11
N ASP A 18 -8.61 -9.58 -0.47
CA ASP A 18 -9.36 -10.73 -1.00
C ASP A 18 -9.92 -11.63 0.11
N LYS A 19 -9.17 -11.82 1.21
CA LYS A 19 -9.54 -12.72 2.31
C LYS A 19 -10.46 -12.07 3.35
N ASP A 20 -10.23 -10.81 3.67
CA ASP A 20 -10.97 -10.09 4.69
C ASP A 20 -12.25 -9.54 4.06
N GLY A 21 -13.35 -10.27 4.25
CA GLY A 21 -14.70 -9.81 3.92
C GLY A 21 -15.19 -8.64 4.81
N GLN A 22 -14.30 -8.03 5.58
CA GLN A 22 -14.61 -6.99 6.56
C GLN A 22 -14.51 -5.57 5.98
N PHE A 23 -13.87 -5.39 4.83
CA PHE A 23 -13.80 -4.10 4.17
C PHE A 23 -15.06 -3.85 3.32
N GLN A 24 -15.56 -2.62 3.37
CA GLN A 24 -16.61 -2.14 2.47
C GLN A 24 -16.11 -2.17 1.01
N ALA A 25 -17.03 -2.30 0.06
CA ALA A 25 -16.68 -2.38 -1.36
C ALA A 25 -15.84 -1.18 -1.83
N GLU A 26 -16.18 0.02 -1.37
CA GLU A 26 -15.48 1.27 -1.68
C GLU A 26 -14.04 1.30 -1.14
N ASP A 27 -13.83 0.80 0.09
CA ASP A 27 -12.51 0.71 0.70
C ASP A 27 -11.64 -0.35 0.03
N LYS A 28 -12.23 -1.48 -0.36
CA LYS A 28 -11.52 -2.50 -1.15
C LYS A 28 -11.07 -1.94 -2.49
N GLU A 29 -11.95 -1.27 -3.20
CA GLU A 29 -11.63 -0.69 -4.51
C GLU A 29 -10.50 0.33 -4.40
N ALA A 30 -10.56 1.23 -3.42
CA ALA A 30 -9.53 2.22 -3.23
C ALA A 30 -8.18 1.63 -2.82
N LEU A 31 -8.16 0.64 -1.92
CA LEU A 31 -6.92 -0.04 -1.54
C LEU A 31 -6.35 -0.89 -2.68
N HIS A 32 -7.20 -1.49 -3.53
CA HIS A 32 -6.76 -2.15 -4.75
C HIS A 32 -6.17 -1.16 -5.76
N ALA A 33 -6.77 0.00 -5.94
CA ALA A 33 -6.26 1.05 -6.81
C ALA A 33 -4.89 1.54 -6.33
N LEU A 34 -4.75 1.76 -5.01
CA LEU A 34 -3.47 2.12 -4.38
C LEU A 34 -2.39 1.05 -4.62
N ALA A 35 -2.74 -0.23 -4.47
CA ALA A 35 -1.84 -1.35 -4.73
C ALA A 35 -1.37 -1.39 -6.19
N VAL A 36 -2.28 -1.21 -7.15
CA VAL A 36 -1.96 -1.15 -8.58
C VAL A 36 -1.04 0.03 -8.89
N ARG A 37 -1.31 1.20 -8.30
CA ARG A 37 -0.52 2.42 -8.48
C ARG A 37 0.91 2.23 -7.97
N VAL A 38 1.08 1.62 -6.79
CA VAL A 38 2.41 1.26 -6.26
C VAL A 38 3.14 0.28 -7.18
N GLU A 39 2.46 -0.77 -7.68
CA GLU A 39 3.07 -1.72 -8.63
C GLU A 39 3.49 -1.08 -9.95
N LEU A 40 2.69 -0.15 -10.49
CA LEU A 40 3.04 0.58 -11.71
C LEU A 40 4.31 1.41 -11.49
N MET A 41 4.40 2.16 -10.38
CA MET A 41 5.60 2.94 -10.05
C MET A 41 6.84 2.09 -9.76
N MET A 42 6.66 0.83 -9.34
CA MET A 42 7.77 -0.10 -9.20
C MET A 42 8.34 -0.56 -10.56
N ASN A 43 7.47 -0.66 -11.57
CA ASN A 43 7.83 -1.10 -12.92
C ASN A 43 8.28 0.06 -13.82
N GLU A 44 7.78 1.26 -13.58
CA GLU A 44 8.27 2.48 -14.22
C GLU A 44 9.59 2.94 -13.58
N SER A 45 10.47 3.54 -14.38
CA SER A 45 11.72 4.11 -13.84
C SER A 45 11.35 5.20 -12.84
N ARG A 46 12.05 5.24 -11.68
CA ARG A 46 11.76 6.02 -10.46
C ARG A 46 11.52 7.53 -10.62
N GLU A 47 11.53 8.07 -11.83
CA GLU A 47 11.39 9.48 -12.14
C GLU A 47 9.94 10.00 -11.98
N HIS A 48 8.92 9.13 -11.99
CA HIS A 48 7.51 9.54 -11.88
C HIS A 48 6.78 8.85 -10.72
N TRP A 49 7.22 9.09 -9.48
CA TRP A 49 6.33 8.84 -8.35
C TRP A 49 5.28 9.94 -8.32
N GLU A 50 4.01 9.57 -8.47
CA GLU A 50 2.94 10.56 -8.43
C GLU A 50 2.87 11.21 -7.05
N GLU A 51 2.84 12.54 -7.04
CA GLU A 51 2.58 13.32 -5.83
C GLU A 51 1.25 12.85 -5.20
N GLY A 52 1.31 12.51 -3.91
CA GLY A 52 0.15 12.12 -3.13
C GLY A 52 -0.06 10.62 -2.91
N VAL A 53 0.70 9.72 -3.54
CA VAL A 53 0.60 8.27 -3.17
C VAL A 53 1.01 8.05 -1.72
N MET A 54 2.09 8.72 -1.30
CA MET A 54 2.57 8.66 0.08
C MET A 54 1.53 9.20 1.06
N ASP A 55 1.00 10.39 0.81
CA ASP A 55 -0.05 11.00 1.63
C ASP A 55 -1.32 10.13 1.70
N GLU A 56 -1.65 9.45 0.60
CA GLU A 56 -2.80 8.55 0.55
C GLU A 56 -2.54 7.28 1.36
N LEU A 57 -1.35 6.68 1.26
CA LEU A 57 -0.93 5.57 2.12
C LEU A 57 -0.99 5.97 3.61
N GLU A 58 -0.45 7.13 3.97
CA GLU A 58 -0.46 7.63 5.36
C GLU A 58 -1.88 7.84 5.89
N LYS A 59 -2.77 8.44 5.09
CA LYS A 59 -4.19 8.59 5.45
C LYS A 59 -4.86 7.23 5.70
N ARG A 60 -4.57 6.24 4.86
CA ARG A 60 -5.13 4.89 5.01
C ARG A 60 -4.60 4.18 6.26
N VAL A 61 -3.34 4.38 6.64
CA VAL A 61 -2.81 3.86 7.92
C VAL A 61 -3.63 4.41 9.08
N ILE A 62 -3.83 5.73 9.14
CA ILE A 62 -4.58 6.39 10.22
C ILE A 62 -6.03 5.89 10.26
N GLN A 63 -6.68 5.77 9.10
CA GLN A 63 -8.06 5.29 9.00
C GLN A 63 -8.22 3.86 9.53
N TYR A 64 -7.23 2.99 9.29
CA TYR A 64 -7.32 1.57 9.61
C TYR A 64 -6.60 1.17 10.90
N GLU A 65 -5.95 2.09 11.61
CA GLU A 65 -5.17 1.79 12.80
C GLU A 65 -6.01 1.14 13.91
N GLU A 66 -7.25 1.60 14.08
CA GLU A 66 -8.17 1.07 15.09
C GLU A 66 -9.02 -0.10 14.57
N GLU A 67 -9.57 0.01 13.36
CA GLU A 67 -10.53 -0.97 12.83
C GLU A 67 -9.86 -2.20 12.19
N HIS A 68 -8.70 -2.00 11.56
CA HIS A 68 -7.98 -3.05 10.83
C HIS A 68 -6.47 -2.97 11.10
N PRO A 69 -6.01 -3.23 12.35
CA PRO A 69 -4.63 -2.98 12.77
C PRO A 69 -3.60 -3.77 11.96
N VAL A 70 -3.97 -4.95 11.46
CA VAL A 70 -3.08 -5.75 10.61
C VAL A 70 -2.94 -5.11 9.23
N MET A 71 -4.00 -4.51 8.71
CA MET A 71 -3.96 -3.82 7.42
C MET A 71 -3.17 -2.52 7.50
N ALA A 72 -3.38 -1.73 8.55
CA ALA A 72 -2.56 -0.57 8.86
C ALA A 72 -1.06 -0.94 8.93
N ARG A 73 -0.72 -2.07 9.57
CA ARG A 73 0.66 -2.57 9.60
C ARG A 73 1.23 -2.85 8.22
N VAL A 74 0.47 -3.50 7.34
CA VAL A 74 0.93 -3.81 5.96
C VAL A 74 1.16 -2.52 5.18
N ILE A 75 0.25 -1.55 5.29
CA ILE A 75 0.39 -0.24 4.63
C ILE A 75 1.61 0.52 5.18
N SER A 76 1.84 0.50 6.50
CA SER A 76 3.05 1.08 7.12
C SER A 76 4.35 0.41 6.65
N GLN A 77 4.31 -0.91 6.37
CA GLN A 77 5.43 -1.64 5.80
C GLN A 77 5.75 -1.16 4.38
N ILE A 78 4.71 -0.92 3.57
CA ILE A 78 4.84 -0.34 2.22
C ILE A 78 5.51 1.04 2.33
N ILE A 79 4.96 1.93 3.16
CA ILE A 79 5.51 3.27 3.43
C ILE A 79 6.98 3.22 3.83
N THR A 80 7.32 2.38 4.81
CA THR A 80 8.71 2.25 5.30
C THR A 80 9.66 1.79 4.18
N THR A 81 9.18 0.89 3.32
CA THR A 81 9.98 0.36 2.22
C THR A 81 10.16 1.39 1.11
N LEU A 82 9.12 2.20 0.83
CA LEU A 82 9.19 3.33 -0.08
C LEU A 82 10.24 4.35 0.38
N ASN A 83 10.19 4.74 1.67
CA ASN A 83 11.18 5.63 2.26
C ASN A 83 12.61 5.07 2.15
N GLY A 84 12.77 3.75 2.34
CA GLY A 84 14.06 3.07 2.19
C GLY A 84 14.60 3.02 0.76
N ILE A 85 13.77 3.24 -0.26
CA ILE A 85 14.17 3.31 -1.68
C ILE A 85 14.64 4.74 -2.06
N GLY A 86 14.43 5.73 -1.18
CA GLY A 86 14.81 7.13 -1.38
C GLY A 86 13.66 8.01 -1.87
N LEU A 87 12.43 7.68 -1.46
CA LEU A 87 11.22 8.48 -1.65
C LEU A 87 10.80 9.15 -0.35
#